data_AF-A0A368XCB3-F1
#
_entry.id   AF-A0A368XCB3-F1
#
_cell.length_a   1.000
_cell.length_b   1.000
_cell.length_c   1.000
_cell.angle_alpha   90.00
_cell.angle_beta   90.00
_cell.angle_gamma   90.00
#
_symmetry.space_group_name_H-M   'P 1'
#
loop_
_entity.id
_entity.type
_entity.pdbx_description
1 polymer ?
#
loop_
_entity_poly.entity_id
_entity_poly.type
_entity_poly.pdbx_seq_one_letter_code
_entity_poly.pdbx_strand_id
1 'polypeptide(L)'
;MRTTALLPVLCAALLSAGAQANDLVVNEGADSIRFTEAACSNEAVLQRIDPGDRPLFRSASATLRGQRYTACWSLVSTAVYLVYEDGDQGLVPVSKLKVPVDI
;
A
#
# COMPACT_ATOMS: atom_id res chain seq x y z
N MET A 1 -5.45 -44.60 30.98
CA MET A 1 -6.62 -43.79 30.58
C MET A 1 -6.10 -42.62 29.75
N ARG A 2 -6.42 -42.61 28.45
CA ARG A 2 -5.97 -41.59 27.48
C ARG A 2 -7.13 -40.62 27.29
N THR A 3 -7.02 -39.41 27.83
CA THR A 3 -8.04 -38.38 27.67
C THR A 3 -7.61 -37.44 26.55
N THR A 4 -8.28 -37.56 25.42
CA THR A 4 -8.05 -36.85 24.17
C THR A 4 -8.38 -35.36 24.33
N ALA A 5 -7.46 -34.50 23.92
CA ALA A 5 -7.63 -33.05 23.88
C ALA A 5 -8.63 -32.64 22.78
N LEU A 6 -9.50 -31.67 23.08
CA LEU A 6 -10.38 -31.00 22.12
C LEU A 6 -10.05 -29.50 22.14
N LEU A 7 -9.27 -29.05 21.16
CA LEU A 7 -9.06 -27.63 20.85
C LEU A 7 -10.18 -27.14 19.92
N PRO A 8 -10.96 -26.10 20.26
CA PRO A 8 -11.83 -25.45 19.30
C PRO A 8 -11.01 -24.51 18.42
N VAL A 9 -10.95 -24.80 17.13
CA VAL A 9 -10.40 -23.92 16.09
C VAL A 9 -11.39 -22.77 15.87
N LEU A 10 -11.09 -21.60 16.44
CA LEU A 10 -11.83 -20.36 16.21
C LEU A 10 -11.27 -19.70 14.93
N CYS A 11 -11.86 -20.01 13.77
CA CYS A 11 -11.53 -19.35 12.51
C CYS A 11 -12.25 -17.99 12.42
N ALA A 12 -11.63 -16.94 12.98
CA ALA A 12 -12.05 -15.57 12.78
C ALA A 12 -11.47 -15.03 11.46
N ALA A 13 -12.14 -15.32 10.34
CA ALA A 13 -11.84 -14.66 9.06
C ALA A 13 -12.40 -13.24 9.09
N LEU A 14 -11.62 -12.28 9.60
CA LEU A 14 -11.90 -10.86 9.45
C LEU A 14 -11.64 -10.45 7.99
N LEU A 15 -12.71 -10.43 7.19
CA LEU A 15 -12.79 -9.77 5.90
C LEU A 15 -12.48 -8.28 6.08
N SER A 16 -11.20 -7.92 5.95
CA SER A 16 -10.76 -6.53 5.90
C SER A 16 -10.91 -6.02 4.47
N ALA A 17 -12.15 -5.96 3.97
CA ALA A 17 -12.46 -5.28 2.71
C ALA A 17 -12.49 -3.77 2.96
N GLY A 18 -11.32 -3.18 3.20
CA GLY A 18 -11.16 -1.74 3.24
C GLY A 18 -11.17 -1.17 1.83
N ALA A 19 -12.34 -1.09 1.20
CA ALA A 19 -12.54 -0.13 0.12
C ALA A 19 -12.51 1.26 0.77
N GLN A 20 -11.33 1.89 0.75
CA GLN A 20 -11.10 3.16 1.43
C GLN A 20 -11.58 4.28 0.50
N ALA A 21 -12.52 5.08 0.99
CA ALA A 21 -13.24 6.14 0.27
C ALA A 21 -12.35 7.28 -0.31
N ASN A 22 -11.03 7.15 -0.22
CA ASN A 22 -10.04 8.15 -0.61
C ASN A 22 -8.83 7.53 -1.33
N ASP A 23 -8.91 6.27 -1.74
CA ASP A 23 -7.86 5.67 -2.57
C ASP A 23 -7.64 6.50 -3.83
N LEU A 24 -6.38 6.62 -4.25
CA LEU A 24 -6.03 7.19 -5.53
C LEU A 24 -5.40 6.10 -6.39
N VAL A 25 -5.60 6.16 -7.69
CA VAL A 25 -5.05 5.21 -8.63
C VAL A 25 -4.45 5.92 -9.83
N VAL A 26 -3.33 5.39 -10.31
CA VAL A 26 -2.75 5.70 -11.61
C VAL A 26 -2.75 4.43 -12.43
N ASN A 27 -3.19 4.51 -13.67
CA ASN A 27 -3.20 3.39 -14.61
C ASN A 27 -2.49 3.83 -15.90
N GLU A 28 -1.50 3.06 -16.32
CA GLU A 28 -0.76 3.25 -17.57
C GLU A 28 -0.69 1.91 -18.32
N GLY A 29 -1.65 1.68 -19.21
CA GLY A 29 -1.77 0.41 -19.91
C GLY A 29 -2.10 -0.74 -18.96
N ALA A 30 -1.19 -1.70 -18.85
CA ALA A 30 -1.30 -2.84 -17.92
C ALA A 30 -0.73 -2.52 -16.52
N ASP A 31 -0.03 -1.41 -16.38
CA ASP A 31 0.59 -1.01 -15.12
C ASP A 31 -0.37 -0.16 -14.30
N SER A 32 -0.36 -0.36 -12.98
CA SER A 32 -1.20 0.41 -12.07
C SER A 32 -0.50 0.67 -10.75
N ILE A 33 -0.82 1.80 -10.13
CA ILE A 33 -0.38 2.12 -8.76
C ILE A 33 -1.61 2.55 -8.00
N ARG A 34 -1.86 1.91 -6.86
CA ARG A 34 -2.90 2.27 -5.90
C ARG A 34 -2.25 2.90 -4.68
N PHE A 35 -2.72 4.07 -4.32
CA PHE A 35 -2.32 4.86 -3.17
C PHE A 35 -3.46 4.84 -2.16
N THR A 36 -3.18 4.53 -0.91
CA THR A 36 -4.18 4.51 0.17
C THR A 36 -3.76 5.46 1.28
N GLU A 37 -4.72 5.91 2.09
CA GLU A 37 -4.47 6.82 3.23
C GLU A 37 -4.00 6.08 4.50
N ALA A 38 -3.84 4.75 4.45
CA ALA A 38 -3.30 3.99 5.56
C ALA A 38 -1.83 4.36 5.79
N ALA A 39 -1.40 4.47 7.05
CA ALA A 39 0.01 4.69 7.37
C ALA A 39 0.89 3.61 6.74
N CYS A 40 2.06 4.01 6.23
CA CYS A 40 3.05 3.04 5.75
C CYS A 40 3.57 2.21 6.93
N SER A 41 3.50 0.89 6.83
CA SER A 41 4.02 -0.04 7.83
C SER A 41 5.12 -0.96 7.33
N ASN A 42 5.51 -0.88 6.05
CA ASN A 42 6.55 -1.73 5.48
C ASN A 42 7.94 -1.31 5.99
N GLU A 43 8.56 -2.14 6.83
CA GLU A 43 9.83 -1.79 7.48
C GLU A 43 10.98 -1.64 6.50
N ALA A 44 11.01 -2.43 5.42
CA ALA A 44 12.06 -2.34 4.39
C ALA A 44 12.00 -1.00 3.65
N VAL A 45 10.81 -0.45 3.45
CA VAL A 45 10.63 0.90 2.89
C VAL A 45 10.95 1.97 3.94
N LEU A 46 10.43 1.84 5.17
CA LEU A 46 10.63 2.83 6.24
C LEU A 46 12.10 3.00 6.63
N GLN A 47 12.91 1.96 6.58
CA GLN A 47 14.35 2.03 6.85
C GLN A 47 15.11 2.92 5.85
N ARG A 48 14.53 3.18 4.68
CA ARG A 48 15.09 4.04 3.63
C ARG A 48 14.63 5.49 3.74
N ILE A 49 13.70 5.78 4.64
CA ILE A 49 13.12 7.10 4.88
C ILE A 49 13.67 7.64 6.19
N ASP A 50 14.01 8.93 6.19
CA ASP A 50 14.44 9.64 7.41
C ASP A 50 13.40 9.44 8.52
N PRO A 51 13.81 9.08 9.76
CA PRO A 51 12.88 8.86 10.85
C PRO A 51 11.87 9.99 11.08
N GLY A 52 12.26 11.25 10.84
CA GLY A 52 11.39 12.42 10.98
C GLY A 52 10.29 12.51 9.91
N ASP A 53 10.54 11.93 8.73
CA ASP A 53 9.62 11.99 7.60
C ASP A 53 8.68 10.78 7.53
N ARG A 54 9.02 9.65 8.18
CA ARG A 54 8.20 8.42 8.19
C ARG A 54 6.71 8.64 8.48
N PRO A 55 6.30 9.50 9.44
CA PRO A 55 4.88 9.75 9.70
C PRO A 55 4.12 10.40 8.53
N LEU A 56 4.82 10.99 7.58
CA LEU A 56 4.27 11.60 6.37
C LEU A 56 3.97 10.57 5.28
N PHE A 57 4.48 9.34 5.43
CA PHE A 57 4.30 8.29 4.45
C PHE A 57 3.03 7.48 4.69
N ARG A 58 2.44 7.08 3.59
CA ARG A 58 1.21 6.30 3.46
C ARG A 58 1.46 5.08 2.60
N SER A 59 0.55 4.12 2.62
CA SER A 59 0.71 2.83 1.94
C SER A 59 0.38 2.95 0.46
N ALA A 60 1.20 2.32 -0.38
CA ALA A 60 0.94 2.16 -1.80
C ALA A 60 1.24 0.73 -2.26
N SER A 61 0.62 0.34 -3.36
CA SER A 61 0.96 -0.89 -4.07
C SER A 61 0.98 -0.64 -5.57
N ALA A 62 1.95 -1.22 -6.26
CA ALA A 62 2.04 -1.12 -7.70
C ALA A 62 1.95 -2.50 -8.34
N THR A 63 1.30 -2.59 -9.48
CA THR A 63 1.43 -3.70 -10.41
C THR A 63 2.17 -3.18 -11.62
N LEU A 64 3.41 -3.62 -11.83
CA LEU A 64 4.26 -3.22 -12.96
C LEU A 64 4.63 -4.47 -13.75
N ARG A 65 4.31 -4.50 -15.04
CA ARG A 65 4.56 -5.64 -15.95
C ARG A 65 4.03 -6.97 -15.40
N GLY A 66 2.89 -6.93 -14.70
CA GLY A 66 2.27 -8.09 -14.06
C GLY A 66 2.85 -8.51 -12.71
N GLN A 67 3.90 -7.85 -12.23
CA GLN A 67 4.49 -8.08 -10.91
C GLN A 67 3.95 -7.07 -9.89
N ARG A 68 3.62 -7.53 -8.68
CA ARG A 68 3.15 -6.66 -7.60
C ARG A 68 4.32 -6.23 -6.71
N TYR A 69 4.34 -4.96 -6.36
CA TYR A 69 5.34 -4.32 -5.49
C TYR A 69 4.64 -3.59 -4.34
N THR A 70 5.25 -3.63 -3.17
CA THR A 70 4.88 -2.77 -2.04
C THR A 70 5.67 -1.47 -2.11
N ALA A 71 4.99 -0.36 -1.87
CA ALA A 71 5.60 0.95 -1.81
C ALA A 71 5.00 1.78 -0.69
N CYS A 72 5.69 2.86 -0.32
CA CYS A 72 5.11 3.91 0.49
C CYS A 72 5.20 5.23 -0.23
N TRP A 73 4.21 6.08 0.00
CA TRP A 73 4.07 7.34 -0.71
C TRP A 73 3.89 8.53 0.23
N SER A 74 4.33 9.69 -0.20
CA SER A 74 4.02 10.97 0.46
C SER A 74 3.77 12.06 -0.59
N LEU A 75 3.04 13.09 -0.22
CA LEU A 75 2.79 14.23 -1.09
C LEU A 75 3.96 15.21 -0.99
N VAL A 76 4.58 15.53 -2.13
CA VAL A 76 5.65 16.52 -2.25
C VAL A 76 5.27 17.56 -3.30
N SER A 77 4.96 18.78 -2.85
CA SER A 77 4.53 19.88 -3.73
C SER A 77 3.37 19.46 -4.65
N THR A 78 3.61 19.25 -5.95
CA THR A 78 2.62 18.87 -6.97
C THR A 78 2.74 17.42 -7.44
N ALA A 79 3.42 16.56 -6.68
CA ALA A 79 3.61 15.16 -7.02
C ALA A 79 3.47 14.26 -5.79
N VAL A 80 3.26 12.98 -6.05
CA VAL A 80 3.40 11.91 -5.07
C VAL A 80 4.79 11.31 -5.24
N TYR A 81 5.57 11.32 -4.17
CA TYR A 81 6.85 10.63 -4.08
C TYR A 81 6.62 9.21 -3.58
N LEU A 82 7.19 8.23 -4.29
CA LEU A 82 7.09 6.80 -4.03
C LEU A 82 8.46 6.24 -3.66
N VAL A 83 8.49 5.37 -2.67
CA VAL A 83 9.64 4.53 -2.34
C VAL A 83 9.18 3.08 -2.32
N TYR A 84 9.81 2.25 -3.14
CA TYR A 84 9.50 0.83 -3.28
C TYR A 84 10.35 -0.02 -2.32
N GLU A 85 9.92 -1.25 -2.07
CA GLU A 85 10.62 -2.18 -1.16
C GLU A 85 12.04 -2.56 -1.63
N ASP A 86 12.24 -2.63 -2.94
CA ASP A 86 13.56 -2.84 -3.57
C ASP A 86 14.50 -1.64 -3.43
N GLY A 87 13.97 -0.48 -3.04
CA GLY A 87 14.70 0.77 -2.85
C GLY A 87 14.62 1.72 -4.05
N ASP A 88 13.95 1.32 -5.12
CA ASP A 88 13.66 2.22 -6.23
C ASP A 88 12.70 3.33 -5.77
N GLN A 89 12.77 4.45 -6.49
CA GLN A 89 12.03 5.67 -6.17
C GLN A 89 11.31 6.19 -7.40
N GLY A 90 10.14 6.80 -7.18
CA GLY A 90 9.30 7.33 -8.25
C GLY A 90 8.65 8.65 -7.89
N LEU A 91 8.30 9.42 -8.90
CA LEU A 91 7.46 10.62 -8.78
C LEU A 91 6.28 10.51 -9.73
N VAL A 92 5.08 10.70 -9.19
CA VAL A 92 3.85 10.70 -9.98
C VAL A 92 3.15 12.06 -9.83
N PRO A 93 2.98 12.84 -10.90
CA PRO A 93 2.26 14.10 -10.82
C PRO A 93 0.84 13.92 -10.31
N VAL A 94 0.37 14.82 -9.43
CA VAL A 94 -1.01 14.73 -8.89
C VAL A 94 -2.07 14.79 -9.98
N SER A 95 -1.76 15.43 -11.13
CA SER A 95 -2.64 15.51 -12.29
C SER A 95 -2.89 14.16 -12.99
N LYS A 96 -2.10 13.13 -12.69
CA LYS A 96 -2.31 11.76 -13.19
C LYS A 96 -3.18 10.91 -12.26
N LEU A 97 -3.38 11.33 -11.01
CA LEU A 97 -4.12 10.57 -10.01
C LEU A 97 -5.62 10.61 -10.33
N LYS A 98 -6.28 9.47 -10.14
CA LYS A 98 -7.72 9.30 -10.33
C LYS A 98 -8.32 8.71 -9.06
N VAL A 99 -9.51 9.14 -8.70
CA VAL A 99 -10.32 8.42 -7.71
C VAL A 99 -10.85 7.15 -8.39
N PRO A 100 -10.63 5.95 -7.83
CA PRO A 100 -11.20 4.73 -8.36
C PRO A 100 -12.72 4.81 -8.27
N VAL A 101 -13.39 4.61 -9.40
CA VAL A 101 -14.85 4.50 -9.44
C VAL A 101 -15.18 3.05 -9.15
N ASP A 102 -15.69 2.76 -7.95
CA ASP A 102 -16.35 1.48 -7.69
C ASP A 102 -17.61 1.42 -8.55
N ILE A 103 -17.69 0.45 -9.46
CA ILE A 103 -18.87 0.11 -10.27
C ILE A 103 -19.54 -1.13 -9.71
#